data_AF-A0A1V5ZHL2-F1
#
_entry.id   AF-A0A1V5ZHL2-F1
#
_cell.length_a   1.000
_cell.length_b   1.000
_cell.length_c   1.000
_cell.angle_alpha   90.00
_cell.angle_beta   90.00
_cell.angle_gamma   90.00
#
_symmetry.space_group_name_H-M   'P 1'
#
loop_
_entity.id
_entity.type
_entity.pdbx_description
1 polymer ?
#
loop_
_entity_poly.entity_id
_entity_poly.type
_entity_poly.pdbx_seq_one_letter_code
_entity_poly.pdbx_strand_id
1 'polypeptide(L)'
;MLTGPRLGMLGLAFTLKVSAAVLPADRMIDFTLAPPGVQGGIIHRTTVFTNLVDAGADPTGAVPVNTILNAAINACPSNQVVFIPAGTFLLTNQVNMKSGITLRGAGMDQTRLVVLNDNSANGIHFRASPSVYYQNNNPVYSNDVYSITGKGGTNLSLAPGPYRTNYTAGRFMLIDMTNAPNLYLQGGLDGDAYMGRLNGSRLFRQLVEILTVEHGTNLTFTPPLIWDYTNAPQVLYMPSMFRHAGLEDFTITNACAANISGTLVSLEQAADCWVKNVGAHRAYTENIVLSYGFRCTITGCDLRHNAEYRYSGRAYALLVRYASTQNLIQDNVFDLIRSGLILTSSGPYNTFAYNFVNSTTNAGAGIILGCGVNHGGNPWWNLWEGNVGSGFMADLFHGGSLYQILFRNYARGWHPNATPTSTNYYQRAINLLNSNMFYSVVGNVLGSPDIGEGNSQYDAWRYEYNSGDTPPSSAVPTIWRLGYITVGVSTEGWDAATGATLFRHGNFDFAHTNIVDWQEGYDHTLPDSLYLTAKPDWWGDLAWPPIGPDMPDVETIHLRTNLIPAQARFYGYDYGVGADGKRPHEQEAARPAPPQALWLTPD
;
A
#
# COMPACT_ATOMS: atom_id res chain seq x y z
N MET A 1 18.25 45.14 62.77
CA MET A 1 16.84 45.00 62.32
C MET A 1 16.85 44.91 60.80
N LEU A 2 16.26 43.85 60.27
CA LEU A 2 16.31 43.46 58.85
C LEU A 2 15.55 44.45 57.95
N THR A 3 16.16 44.84 56.85
CA THR A 3 15.46 45.28 55.63
C THR A 3 16.09 44.57 54.44
N GLY A 4 15.46 43.49 53.99
CA GLY A 4 15.87 42.73 52.80
C GLY A 4 15.48 43.44 51.50
N PRO A 5 16.21 43.22 50.39
CA PRO A 5 15.84 43.74 49.09
C PRO A 5 14.70 42.90 48.48
N ARG A 6 13.68 43.58 47.96
CA ARG A 6 12.60 42.97 47.17
C ARG A 6 13.16 42.57 45.80
N LEU A 7 13.26 41.27 45.54
CA LEU A 7 13.40 40.74 44.18
C LEU A 7 12.07 40.95 43.45
N GLY A 8 12.06 41.79 42.41
CA GLY A 8 10.99 41.82 41.44
C GLY A 8 11.08 40.57 40.56
N MET A 9 10.12 39.65 40.72
CA MET A 9 9.89 38.58 39.74
C MET A 9 9.32 39.22 38.47
N LEU A 10 10.18 39.43 37.47
CA LEU A 10 9.72 39.58 36.09
C LEU A 10 9.24 38.20 35.64
N GLY A 11 7.93 37.98 35.64
CA GLY A 11 7.32 36.81 35.02
C GLY A 11 7.48 36.91 33.51
N LEU A 12 8.52 36.28 32.97
CA LEU A 12 8.64 36.04 31.53
C LEU A 12 7.56 35.01 31.17
N ALA A 13 6.40 35.48 30.73
CA ALA A 13 5.38 34.62 30.14
C ALA A 13 5.93 34.09 28.81
N PHE A 14 6.56 32.92 28.85
CA PHE A 14 6.72 32.11 27.65
C PHE A 14 5.32 31.69 27.20
N THR A 15 4.77 32.41 26.24
CA THR A 15 3.71 31.87 25.39
C THR A 15 4.36 30.71 24.64
N LEU A 16 4.11 29.48 25.10
CA LEU A 16 4.28 28.31 24.25
C LEU A 16 3.41 28.55 23.02
N LYS A 17 4.02 28.92 21.90
CA LYS A 17 3.38 28.71 20.59
C LYS A 17 3.28 27.20 20.44
N VAL A 18 2.13 26.64 20.82
CA VAL A 18 1.72 25.34 20.32
C VAL A 18 1.64 25.53 18.81
N SER A 19 2.59 24.95 18.07
CA SER A 19 2.45 24.86 16.62
C SER A 19 1.16 24.10 16.37
N ALA A 20 0.26 24.66 15.56
CA ALA A 20 -0.90 23.91 15.13
C ALA A 20 -0.42 22.64 14.40
N ALA A 21 -1.16 21.54 14.52
CA ALA A 21 -0.86 20.33 13.77
C ALA A 21 -1.46 20.44 12.36
N VAL A 22 -0.94 19.69 11.38
CA VAL A 22 -1.53 19.57 10.03
C VAL A 22 -2.66 18.55 9.96
N LEU A 23 -2.80 17.72 11.00
CA LEU A 23 -3.81 16.68 11.14
C LEU A 23 -4.46 16.78 12.53
N PRO A 24 -5.76 16.42 12.66
CA PRO A 24 -6.39 16.30 13.97
C PRO A 24 -5.69 15.21 14.80
N ALA A 25 -5.55 15.44 16.10
CA ALA A 25 -4.78 14.55 16.98
C ALA A 25 -5.34 13.10 17.02
N ASP A 26 -6.66 12.96 16.87
CA ASP A 26 -7.37 11.68 16.77
C ASP A 26 -7.21 10.99 15.39
N ARG A 27 -6.53 11.63 14.43
CA ARG A 27 -6.24 11.12 13.08
C ARG A 27 -4.75 10.91 12.79
N MET A 28 -3.88 11.11 13.79
CA MET A 28 -2.44 10.92 13.61
C MET A 28 -1.98 9.48 13.87
N ILE A 29 -1.04 9.05 13.05
CA ILE A 29 -0.20 7.86 13.24
C ILE A 29 1.19 8.37 13.63
N ASP A 30 1.77 7.83 14.70
CA ASP A 30 3.16 8.13 15.05
C ASP A 30 4.10 7.11 14.40
N PHE A 31 4.65 7.48 13.24
CA PHE A 31 5.61 6.65 12.52
C PHE A 31 6.98 6.57 13.20
N THR A 32 7.30 7.44 14.16
CA THR A 32 8.56 7.34 14.92
C THR A 32 8.56 6.12 15.84
N LEU A 33 7.37 5.69 16.30
CA LEU A 33 7.19 4.51 17.14
C LEU A 33 6.96 3.23 16.33
N ALA A 34 6.57 3.36 15.07
CA ALA A 34 6.31 2.26 14.15
C ALA A 34 6.84 2.53 12.74
N PRO A 35 8.18 2.62 12.54
CA PRO A 35 8.74 2.83 11.21
C PRO A 35 8.27 1.73 10.25
N PRO A 36 7.73 2.06 9.07
CA PRO A 36 7.16 1.06 8.18
C PRO A 36 8.25 0.23 7.49
N GLY A 37 7.92 -1.02 7.18
CA GLY A 37 8.79 -1.92 6.43
C GLY A 37 9.77 -2.71 7.30
N VAL A 38 10.74 -3.35 6.65
CA VAL A 38 11.73 -4.21 7.31
C VAL A 38 12.46 -3.43 8.40
N GLN A 39 12.47 -3.99 9.62
CA GLN A 39 13.13 -3.36 10.75
C GLN A 39 14.63 -3.15 10.47
N GLY A 40 15.08 -1.90 10.55
CA GLY A 40 16.47 -1.53 10.24
C GLY A 40 16.80 -1.46 8.75
N GLY A 41 15.80 -1.58 7.87
CA GLY A 41 15.98 -1.58 6.41
C GLY A 41 16.21 -2.97 5.83
N ILE A 42 16.22 -3.05 4.49
CA ILE A 42 16.43 -4.31 3.78
C ILE A 42 17.82 -4.88 4.09
N ILE A 43 17.89 -6.16 4.44
CA ILE A 43 19.14 -6.85 4.78
C ILE A 43 19.99 -7.04 3.52
N HIS A 44 21.16 -6.41 3.47
CA HIS A 44 22.08 -6.51 2.34
C HIS A 44 23.04 -7.72 2.47
N ARG A 45 22.73 -8.82 1.80
CA ARG A 45 23.56 -10.05 1.78
C ARG A 45 24.59 -10.02 0.65
N THR A 46 25.86 -10.24 0.97
CA THR A 46 26.97 -10.22 0.00
C THR A 46 27.50 -11.62 -0.34
N THR A 47 27.33 -12.60 0.55
CA THR A 47 27.82 -13.98 0.33
C THR A 47 26.85 -14.75 -0.58
N VAL A 48 27.34 -15.14 -1.76
CA VAL A 48 26.63 -16.05 -2.68
C VAL A 48 26.91 -17.50 -2.27
N PHE A 49 25.85 -18.23 -1.92
CA PHE A 49 25.92 -19.65 -1.61
C PHE A 49 26.15 -20.47 -2.88
N THR A 50 25.39 -20.17 -3.93
CA THR A 50 25.47 -20.88 -5.20
C THR A 50 24.98 -20.00 -6.35
N ASN A 51 25.60 -20.17 -7.50
CA ASN A 51 25.10 -19.71 -8.79
C ASN A 51 24.30 -20.84 -9.42
N LEU A 52 23.06 -20.57 -9.81
CA LEU A 52 22.13 -21.59 -10.26
C LEU A 52 22.58 -22.34 -11.53
N VAL A 53 23.30 -21.67 -12.44
CA VAL A 53 23.86 -22.30 -13.66
C VAL A 53 25.04 -23.21 -13.31
N ASP A 54 25.89 -22.79 -12.36
CA ASP A 54 26.98 -23.65 -11.86
C ASP A 54 26.42 -24.89 -11.13
N ALA A 55 25.21 -24.79 -10.58
CA ALA A 55 24.44 -25.91 -10.02
C ALA A 55 23.72 -26.76 -11.09
N GLY A 56 23.88 -26.45 -12.38
CA GLY A 56 23.36 -27.23 -13.51
C GLY A 56 22.01 -26.78 -14.07
N ALA A 57 21.50 -25.60 -13.70
CA ALA A 57 20.26 -25.08 -14.27
C ALA A 57 20.45 -24.61 -15.72
N ASP A 58 19.41 -24.83 -16.53
CA ASP A 58 19.34 -24.34 -17.91
C ASP A 58 18.96 -22.84 -17.95
N PRO A 59 19.84 -21.95 -18.48
CA PRO A 59 19.56 -20.53 -18.60
C PRO A 59 18.85 -20.15 -19.92
N THR A 60 18.47 -21.12 -20.76
CA THR A 60 17.80 -20.87 -22.04
C THR A 60 16.26 -20.89 -21.93
N GLY A 61 15.73 -21.54 -20.89
CA GLY A 61 14.29 -21.73 -20.68
C GLY A 61 13.72 -22.94 -21.41
N ALA A 62 14.57 -23.81 -21.95
CA ALA A 62 14.17 -25.05 -22.61
C ALA A 62 13.80 -26.16 -21.60
N VAL A 63 14.45 -26.18 -20.44
CA VAL A 63 14.27 -27.20 -19.40
C VAL A 63 13.80 -26.55 -18.08
N PRO A 64 12.79 -27.12 -17.39
CA PRO A 64 12.35 -26.61 -16.10
C PRO A 64 13.44 -26.69 -15.03
N VAL A 65 13.60 -25.61 -14.27
CA VAL A 65 14.65 -25.49 -13.24
C VAL A 65 14.15 -25.74 -11.82
N ASN A 66 12.87 -26.06 -11.65
CA ASN A 66 12.21 -26.20 -10.33
C ASN A 66 12.98 -27.10 -9.36
N THR A 67 13.50 -28.24 -9.82
CA THR A 67 14.22 -29.19 -8.97
C THR A 67 15.52 -28.59 -8.44
N ILE A 68 16.35 -28.03 -9.32
CA ILE A 68 17.65 -27.45 -8.97
C ILE A 68 17.47 -26.19 -8.12
N LEU A 69 16.51 -25.34 -8.47
CA LEU A 69 16.20 -24.13 -7.71
C LEU A 69 15.69 -24.42 -6.29
N ASN A 70 14.75 -25.36 -6.14
CA ASN A 70 14.27 -25.75 -4.81
C ASN A 70 15.38 -26.42 -3.98
N ALA A 71 16.26 -27.23 -4.60
CA ALA A 71 17.41 -27.79 -3.91
C ALA A 71 18.39 -26.71 -3.43
N ALA A 72 18.70 -25.73 -4.29
CA ALA A 72 19.55 -24.59 -3.94
C ALA A 72 18.97 -23.75 -2.80
N ILE A 73 17.68 -23.42 -2.86
CA ILE A 73 16.97 -22.69 -1.79
C ILE A 73 17.02 -23.45 -0.47
N ASN A 74 16.73 -24.75 -0.49
CA ASN A 74 16.72 -25.57 0.72
C ASN A 74 18.12 -25.71 1.34
N ALA A 75 19.15 -25.86 0.51
CA ALA A 75 20.54 -26.01 0.95
C ALA A 75 21.18 -24.68 1.39
N CYS A 76 20.72 -23.54 0.88
CA CYS A 76 21.31 -22.24 1.16
C CYS A 76 21.36 -21.94 2.67
N PRO A 77 22.55 -21.71 3.25
CA PRO A 77 22.68 -21.28 4.64
C PRO A 77 22.00 -19.93 4.86
N SER A 78 21.56 -19.69 6.11
CA SER A 78 21.05 -18.37 6.50
C SER A 78 22.07 -17.27 6.21
N ASN A 79 21.58 -16.09 5.90
CA ASN A 79 22.35 -14.90 5.55
C ASN A 79 23.16 -15.00 4.25
N GLN A 80 22.77 -15.89 3.33
CA GLN A 80 23.39 -16.02 2.01
C GLN A 80 22.38 -15.86 0.86
N VAL A 81 22.92 -15.85 -0.35
CA VAL A 81 22.20 -15.60 -1.60
C VAL A 81 22.21 -16.85 -2.48
N VAL A 82 21.05 -17.27 -2.95
CA VAL A 82 20.94 -18.10 -4.16
C VAL A 82 20.92 -17.14 -5.34
N PHE A 83 21.97 -17.17 -6.17
CA PHE A 83 22.12 -16.25 -7.28
C PHE A 83 21.66 -16.91 -8.59
N ILE A 84 20.80 -16.21 -9.33
CA ILE A 84 20.34 -16.60 -10.65
C ILE A 84 21.02 -15.64 -11.65
N PRO A 85 21.95 -16.11 -12.49
CA PRO A 85 22.64 -15.23 -13.43
C PRO A 85 21.70 -14.75 -14.54
N ALA A 86 22.24 -13.97 -15.49
CA ALA A 86 21.48 -13.57 -16.68
C ALA A 86 21.02 -14.81 -17.47
N GLY A 87 19.78 -14.77 -17.96
CA GLY A 87 19.17 -15.90 -18.66
C GLY A 87 17.64 -15.96 -18.51
N THR A 88 17.03 -16.91 -19.20
CA THR A 88 15.62 -17.27 -19.06
C THR A 88 15.52 -18.63 -18.39
N PHE A 89 14.75 -18.74 -17.31
CA PHE A 89 14.65 -19.95 -16.50
C PHE A 89 13.18 -20.38 -16.41
N LEU A 90 12.90 -21.61 -16.83
CA LEU A 90 11.54 -22.13 -16.90
C LEU A 90 11.09 -22.69 -15.55
N LEU A 91 9.89 -22.29 -15.10
CA LEU A 91 9.22 -22.79 -13.91
C LEU A 91 7.89 -23.46 -14.31
N THR A 92 7.76 -24.76 -14.07
CA THR A 92 6.50 -25.51 -14.28
C THR A 92 5.73 -25.76 -12.99
N ASN A 93 6.30 -25.41 -11.84
CA ASN A 93 5.70 -25.55 -10.52
C ASN A 93 6.02 -24.34 -9.63
N GLN A 94 5.33 -24.23 -8.49
CA GLN A 94 5.61 -23.24 -7.46
C GLN A 94 7.02 -23.41 -6.88
N VAL A 95 7.70 -22.29 -6.64
CA VAL A 95 8.96 -22.21 -5.88
C VAL A 95 8.63 -21.79 -4.44
N ASN A 96 9.04 -22.60 -3.48
CA ASN A 96 8.84 -22.30 -2.06
C ASN A 96 10.12 -21.69 -1.49
N MET A 97 10.00 -20.49 -0.93
CA MET A 97 11.14 -19.81 -0.31
C MET A 97 11.51 -20.45 1.05
N LYS A 98 12.74 -20.19 1.49
CA LYS A 98 13.26 -20.51 2.82
C LYS A 98 13.54 -19.23 3.61
N SER A 99 13.24 -19.21 4.91
CA SER A 99 13.56 -18.08 5.78
C SER A 99 15.06 -17.80 5.81
N GLY A 100 15.45 -16.54 5.97
CA GLY A 100 16.85 -16.16 6.20
C GLY A 100 17.74 -16.09 4.95
N ILE A 101 17.21 -16.23 3.72
CA ILE A 101 18.01 -16.19 2.48
C ILE A 101 17.48 -15.16 1.48
N THR A 102 18.31 -14.76 0.53
CA THR A 102 17.87 -13.95 -0.63
C THR A 102 17.91 -14.81 -1.89
N LEU A 103 16.86 -14.76 -2.70
CA LEU A 103 16.90 -15.18 -4.10
C LEU A 103 17.18 -13.93 -4.96
N ARG A 104 18.35 -13.86 -5.59
CA ARG A 104 18.81 -12.66 -6.32
C ARG A 104 19.11 -12.97 -7.78
N GLY A 105 18.62 -12.14 -8.69
CA GLY A 105 18.99 -12.17 -10.10
C GLY A 105 20.10 -11.20 -10.47
N ALA A 106 20.45 -11.14 -11.76
CA ALA A 106 21.42 -10.19 -12.29
C ALA A 106 20.82 -8.80 -12.57
N GLY A 107 19.48 -8.66 -12.60
CA GLY A 107 18.74 -7.45 -12.89
C GLY A 107 17.38 -7.79 -13.52
N MET A 108 16.39 -6.89 -13.42
CA MET A 108 15.06 -7.11 -14.01
C MET A 108 15.13 -7.39 -15.52
N ASP A 109 16.06 -6.75 -16.24
CA ASP A 109 16.24 -6.90 -17.69
C ASP A 109 17.20 -8.06 -18.06
N GLN A 110 17.84 -8.68 -17.07
CA GLN A 110 18.89 -9.70 -17.30
C GLN A 110 18.44 -11.12 -16.91
N THR A 111 17.67 -11.25 -15.84
CA THR A 111 17.22 -12.54 -15.32
C THR A 111 15.70 -12.65 -15.42
N ARG A 112 15.21 -13.65 -16.16
CA ARG A 112 13.76 -13.87 -16.36
C ARG A 112 13.32 -15.26 -15.92
N LEU A 113 12.42 -15.32 -14.96
CA LEU A 113 11.71 -16.53 -14.53
C LEU A 113 10.39 -16.63 -15.28
N VAL A 114 10.20 -17.68 -16.07
CA VAL A 114 9.00 -17.88 -16.90
C VAL A 114 8.14 -18.96 -16.29
N VAL A 115 6.92 -18.62 -15.87
CA VAL A 115 5.97 -19.54 -15.26
C VAL A 115 5.08 -20.17 -16.32
N LEU A 116 5.21 -21.48 -16.51
CA LEU A 116 4.32 -22.36 -17.28
C LEU A 116 3.65 -23.37 -16.35
N ASN A 117 2.92 -22.86 -15.37
CA ASN A 117 2.18 -23.67 -14.42
C ASN A 117 0.69 -23.70 -14.81
N ASP A 118 0.13 -24.90 -14.98
CA ASP A 118 -1.27 -25.15 -15.34
C ASP A 118 -2.15 -25.59 -14.14
N ASN A 119 -1.62 -25.54 -12.91
CA ASN A 119 -2.30 -26.05 -11.71
C ASN A 119 -2.79 -24.99 -10.71
N SER A 120 -2.86 -23.71 -11.10
CA SER A 120 -3.27 -22.60 -10.20
C SER A 120 -2.39 -22.34 -8.98
N ALA A 121 -1.23 -22.99 -8.84
CA ALA A 121 -0.27 -22.63 -7.81
C ALA A 121 0.44 -21.29 -8.12
N ASN A 122 1.00 -20.70 -7.08
CA ASN A 122 1.74 -19.44 -7.18
C ASN A 122 3.05 -19.63 -7.95
N GLY A 123 3.64 -18.53 -8.42
CA GLY A 123 5.00 -18.55 -8.99
C GLY A 123 6.04 -18.80 -7.89
N ILE A 124 6.21 -17.82 -7.01
CA ILE A 124 7.07 -17.87 -5.83
C ILE A 124 6.21 -17.67 -4.58
N HIS A 125 6.44 -18.48 -3.55
CA HIS A 125 5.66 -18.47 -2.32
C HIS A 125 6.53 -18.45 -1.07
N PHE A 126 6.34 -17.43 -0.24
CA PHE A 126 6.79 -17.35 1.13
C PHE A 126 5.65 -17.90 1.98
N ARG A 127 5.83 -19.09 2.55
CA ARG A 127 4.77 -19.78 3.26
C ARG A 127 5.21 -20.14 4.67
N ALA A 128 4.57 -19.54 5.67
CA ALA A 128 4.67 -20.03 7.04
C ALA A 128 3.84 -21.31 7.21
N SER A 129 4.29 -22.24 8.06
CA SER A 129 3.57 -23.46 8.39
C SER A 129 3.67 -23.72 9.90
N PRO A 130 2.54 -23.97 10.61
CA PRO A 130 1.16 -24.02 10.09
C PRO A 130 0.59 -22.63 9.75
N SER A 131 -0.35 -22.58 8.79
CA SER A 131 -1.04 -21.35 8.39
C SER A 131 -2.14 -20.96 9.38
N VAL A 132 -2.26 -19.66 9.67
CA VAL A 132 -3.30 -19.07 10.52
C VAL A 132 -4.66 -19.07 9.84
N TYR A 133 -4.72 -19.26 8.52
CA TYR A 133 -5.99 -19.26 7.78
C TYR A 133 -7.01 -20.26 8.37
N TYR A 134 -6.54 -21.45 8.77
CA TYR A 134 -7.37 -22.48 9.42
C TYR A 134 -7.73 -22.16 10.88
N GLN A 135 -6.98 -21.26 11.52
CA GLN A 135 -7.17 -20.86 12.92
C GLN A 135 -8.10 -19.64 13.03
N ASN A 136 -8.13 -18.80 11.99
CA ASN A 136 -8.88 -17.55 11.94
C ASN A 136 -10.40 -17.71 12.15
N ASN A 137 -10.98 -18.90 11.96
CA ASN A 137 -12.41 -19.11 12.26
C ASN A 137 -12.66 -20.04 13.46
N ASN A 138 -11.61 -20.44 14.18
CA ASN A 138 -11.73 -21.32 15.33
C ASN A 138 -11.37 -20.58 16.63
N PRO A 139 -12.34 -20.32 17.52
CA PRO A 139 -12.13 -19.53 18.74
C PRO A 139 -11.18 -20.22 19.74
N VAL A 140 -10.93 -21.52 19.58
CA VAL A 140 -10.00 -22.26 20.45
C VAL A 140 -8.60 -21.66 20.39
N TYR A 141 -8.14 -21.13 19.25
CA TYR A 141 -6.79 -20.55 19.11
C TYR A 141 -6.65 -19.12 19.65
N SER A 142 -7.72 -18.54 20.19
CA SER A 142 -7.70 -17.22 20.81
C SER A 142 -7.69 -17.29 22.34
N ASN A 143 -7.19 -16.25 22.98
CA ASN A 143 -7.38 -16.01 24.41
C ASN A 143 -8.03 -14.65 24.62
N ASP A 144 -8.88 -14.58 25.63
CA ASP A 144 -9.43 -13.31 26.08
C ASP A 144 -8.34 -12.45 26.73
N VAL A 145 -8.53 -11.15 26.65
CA VAL A 145 -7.63 -10.16 27.23
C VAL A 145 -8.21 -9.70 28.57
N TYR A 146 -7.43 -9.84 29.65
CA TYR A 146 -7.84 -9.40 30.99
C TYR A 146 -7.73 -7.88 31.12
N SER A 147 -6.64 -7.29 30.64
CA SER A 147 -6.49 -5.85 30.50
C SER A 147 -5.65 -5.50 29.28
N ILE A 148 -5.94 -4.35 28.67
CA ILE A 148 -5.18 -3.82 27.52
C ILE A 148 -5.04 -2.32 27.71
N THR A 149 -3.88 -1.78 27.36
CA THR A 149 -3.70 -0.32 27.31
C THR A 149 -4.51 0.29 26.18
N GLY A 150 -4.78 1.60 26.23
CA GLY A 150 -5.44 2.31 25.14
C GLY A 150 -4.52 2.56 23.93
N LYS A 151 -5.00 3.35 22.96
CA LYS A 151 -4.24 3.84 21.80
C LYS A 151 -2.89 4.40 22.24
N GLY A 152 -1.83 4.04 21.52
CA GLY A 152 -0.43 4.39 21.84
C GLY A 152 0.20 3.52 22.92
N GLY A 153 -0.56 2.69 23.62
CA GLY A 153 -0.03 1.73 24.57
C GLY A 153 0.57 0.48 23.92
N THR A 154 1.45 -0.21 24.64
CA THR A 154 2.24 -1.34 24.14
C THR A 154 2.08 -2.61 24.98
N ASN A 155 1.09 -2.64 25.89
CA ASN A 155 1.00 -3.68 26.91
C ASN A 155 -0.42 -4.25 27.02
N LEU A 156 -0.50 -5.56 27.27
CA LEU A 156 -1.74 -6.24 27.63
C LEU A 156 -1.48 -7.36 28.63
N SER A 157 -2.51 -7.81 29.33
CA SER A 157 -2.49 -9.01 30.16
C SER A 157 -3.51 -10.03 29.68
N LEU A 158 -3.10 -11.30 29.63
CA LEU A 158 -3.93 -12.40 29.16
C LEU A 158 -4.87 -12.89 30.27
N ALA A 159 -6.12 -13.17 29.91
CA ALA A 159 -6.99 -13.97 30.77
C ALA A 159 -6.49 -15.43 30.83
N PRO A 160 -6.91 -16.23 31.83
CA PRO A 160 -6.69 -17.67 31.82
C PRO A 160 -7.26 -18.31 30.54
N GLY A 161 -6.47 -19.13 29.84
CA GLY A 161 -6.89 -19.74 28.59
C GLY A 161 -5.91 -20.78 28.05
N PRO A 162 -6.37 -21.65 27.13
CA PRO A 162 -5.62 -22.84 26.71
C PRO A 162 -4.35 -22.56 25.91
N TYR A 163 -4.18 -21.36 25.37
CA TYR A 163 -3.00 -20.98 24.55
C TYR A 163 -2.11 -19.95 25.24
N ARG A 164 -2.38 -19.63 26.51
CA ARG A 164 -1.61 -18.63 27.27
C ARG A 164 -0.10 -18.92 27.28
N THR A 165 0.29 -20.19 27.34
CA THR A 165 1.70 -20.60 27.36
C THR A 165 2.41 -20.48 26.01
N ASN A 166 1.68 -20.26 24.92
CA ASN A 166 2.27 -20.21 23.57
C ASN A 166 2.77 -18.81 23.21
N TYR A 167 2.32 -17.79 23.94
CA TYR A 167 2.84 -16.43 23.79
C TYR A 167 4.19 -16.32 24.46
N THR A 168 5.22 -16.05 23.67
CA THR A 168 6.62 -15.92 24.09
C THR A 168 7.27 -14.77 23.31
N ALA A 169 8.32 -14.19 23.88
CA ALA A 169 9.09 -13.13 23.22
C ALA A 169 9.58 -13.57 21.82
N GLY A 170 9.54 -12.66 20.84
CA GLY A 170 9.89 -12.91 19.44
C GLY A 170 8.82 -13.66 18.62
N ARG A 171 7.68 -14.04 19.24
CA ARG A 171 6.50 -14.54 18.53
C ARG A 171 5.54 -13.40 18.20
N PHE A 172 4.55 -13.72 17.38
CA PHE A 172 3.54 -12.76 16.93
C PHE A 172 2.19 -13.11 17.52
N MET A 173 1.33 -12.11 17.61
CA MET A 173 -0.08 -12.27 17.89
C MET A 173 -0.90 -11.28 17.09
N LEU A 174 -2.13 -11.65 16.82
CA LEU A 174 -3.13 -10.78 16.21
C LEU A 174 -4.07 -10.29 17.30
N ILE A 175 -4.04 -9.01 17.60
CA ILE A 175 -4.96 -8.36 18.53
C ILE A 175 -6.21 -7.97 17.75
N ASP A 176 -7.39 -8.29 18.27
CA ASP A 176 -8.65 -7.89 17.68
C ASP A 176 -9.78 -7.60 18.67
N MET A 177 -10.86 -7.00 18.16
CA MET A 177 -12.09 -6.78 18.90
C MET A 177 -13.31 -7.10 18.02
N THR A 178 -14.47 -7.34 18.64
CA THR A 178 -15.73 -7.45 17.89
C THR A 178 -16.05 -6.12 17.21
N ASN A 179 -16.68 -6.17 16.03
CA ASN A 179 -17.01 -4.98 15.25
C ASN A 179 -17.80 -3.97 16.11
N ALA A 180 -17.28 -2.75 16.22
CA ALA A 180 -17.90 -1.68 16.99
C ALA A 180 -19.12 -1.14 16.23
N PRO A 181 -20.36 -1.23 16.76
CA PRO A 181 -21.57 -0.85 16.03
C PRO A 181 -21.63 0.62 15.57
N ASN A 182 -20.88 1.49 16.24
CA ASN A 182 -20.81 2.92 15.93
C ASN A 182 -19.77 3.26 14.83
N LEU A 183 -18.90 2.32 14.47
CA LEU A 183 -17.87 2.53 13.43
C LEU A 183 -18.10 1.65 12.21
N TYR A 184 -18.83 0.54 12.38
CA TYR A 184 -19.14 -0.40 11.32
C TYR A 184 -20.62 -0.28 10.95
N LEU A 185 -20.90 0.42 9.85
CA LEU A 185 -22.26 0.79 9.45
C LEU A 185 -22.93 -0.21 8.48
N GLN A 186 -22.16 -0.98 7.70
CA GLN A 186 -22.73 -1.94 6.75
C GLN A 186 -21.74 -3.04 6.34
N GLY A 187 -22.22 -4.28 6.24
CA GLY A 187 -21.55 -5.34 5.49
C GLY A 187 -21.57 -5.02 4.00
N GLY A 188 -20.50 -5.36 3.28
CA GLY A 188 -20.37 -5.05 1.86
C GLY A 188 -21.56 -5.52 1.02
N LEU A 189 -21.70 -4.97 -0.19
CA LEU A 189 -22.74 -5.38 -1.15
C LEU A 189 -22.76 -6.89 -1.41
N ASP A 190 -21.58 -7.52 -1.41
CA ASP A 190 -21.40 -8.97 -1.58
C ASP A 190 -21.14 -9.70 -0.24
N GLY A 191 -21.28 -8.99 0.88
CA GLY A 191 -20.91 -9.45 2.22
C GLY A 191 -19.41 -9.43 2.50
N ASP A 192 -19.06 -9.53 3.77
CA ASP A 192 -17.68 -9.41 4.28
C ASP A 192 -17.32 -10.48 5.33
N ALA A 193 -18.16 -11.49 5.50
CA ALA A 193 -17.98 -12.56 6.49
C ALA A 193 -16.63 -13.30 6.33
N TYR A 194 -16.07 -13.38 5.13
CA TYR A 194 -14.81 -14.07 4.86
C TYR A 194 -13.56 -13.18 5.03
N MET A 195 -13.74 -11.89 5.36
CA MET A 195 -12.65 -10.92 5.45
C MET A 195 -12.10 -10.79 6.87
N GLY A 196 -12.89 -11.08 7.90
CA GLY A 196 -12.53 -10.98 9.33
C GLY A 196 -12.29 -12.31 10.03
N ARG A 197 -11.92 -12.25 11.33
CA ARG A 197 -11.89 -13.44 12.20
C ARG A 197 -13.32 -13.81 12.60
N LEU A 198 -13.57 -15.10 12.88
CA LEU A 198 -14.87 -15.63 13.31
C LEU A 198 -16.02 -15.16 12.39
N ASN A 199 -15.89 -15.48 11.10
CA ASN A 199 -16.86 -15.14 10.05
C ASN A 199 -17.16 -13.63 9.97
N GLY A 200 -16.11 -12.79 10.00
CA GLY A 200 -16.24 -11.35 9.76
C GLY A 200 -16.72 -10.55 10.96
N SER A 201 -16.99 -11.18 12.10
CA SER A 201 -17.44 -10.49 13.32
C SER A 201 -16.33 -9.66 14.01
N ARG A 202 -15.08 -9.84 13.57
CA ARG A 202 -13.88 -9.18 14.12
C ARG A 202 -12.98 -8.67 12.99
N LEU A 203 -13.25 -7.43 12.53
CA LEU A 203 -12.53 -6.77 11.45
C LEU A 203 -11.46 -5.78 11.94
N PHE A 204 -11.62 -5.26 13.17
CA PHE A 204 -10.64 -4.37 13.82
C PHE A 204 -9.48 -5.21 14.35
N ARG A 205 -8.36 -5.18 13.63
CA ARG A 205 -7.26 -6.13 13.82
C ARG A 205 -5.90 -5.47 13.61
N GLN A 206 -4.93 -5.87 14.43
CA GLN A 206 -3.53 -5.45 14.34
C GLN A 206 -2.59 -6.61 14.67
N LEU A 207 -1.64 -6.89 13.79
CA LEU A 207 -0.54 -7.80 14.10
C LEU A 207 0.51 -7.09 14.96
N VAL A 208 1.06 -7.79 15.94
CA VAL A 208 2.16 -7.30 16.78
C VAL A 208 3.20 -8.39 17.03
N GLU A 209 4.44 -7.99 17.26
CA GLU A 209 5.53 -8.83 17.77
C GLU A 209 5.63 -8.67 19.29
N ILE A 210 5.67 -9.79 20.01
CA ILE A 210 5.79 -9.84 21.46
C ILE A 210 7.24 -9.58 21.83
N LEU A 211 7.49 -8.59 22.68
CA LEU A 211 8.82 -8.22 23.14
C LEU A 211 9.17 -8.92 24.45
N THR A 212 8.27 -8.90 25.43
CA THR A 212 8.45 -9.60 26.73
C THR A 212 7.18 -10.29 27.19
N VAL A 213 7.34 -11.32 28.02
CA VAL A 213 6.24 -12.00 28.72
C VAL A 213 6.62 -12.12 30.19
N GLU A 214 6.01 -11.29 31.03
CA GLU A 214 6.25 -11.25 32.47
C GLU A 214 5.20 -12.04 33.21
N HIS A 215 5.62 -12.80 34.22
CA HIS A 215 4.76 -13.65 35.05
C HIS A 215 3.83 -14.59 34.24
N GLY A 216 4.23 -14.91 33.00
CA GLY A 216 3.47 -15.74 32.07
C GLY A 216 2.14 -15.14 31.62
N THR A 217 1.93 -13.82 31.78
CA THR A 217 0.60 -13.21 31.62
C THR A 217 0.62 -11.79 31.07
N ASN A 218 1.65 -11.01 31.38
CA ASN A 218 1.76 -9.62 30.98
C ASN A 218 2.70 -9.53 29.78
N LEU A 219 2.17 -9.08 28.65
CA LEU A 219 2.87 -9.02 27.38
C LEU A 219 3.17 -7.56 27.07
N THR A 220 4.40 -7.30 26.63
CA THR A 220 4.76 -6.06 25.93
C THR A 220 4.96 -6.38 24.45
N PHE A 221 4.66 -5.44 23.57
CA PHE A 221 4.69 -5.68 22.12
C PHE A 221 4.95 -4.43 21.28
N THR A 222 5.22 -4.63 20.00
CA THR A 222 5.37 -3.59 18.98
C THR A 222 4.63 -3.97 17.69
N PRO A 223 4.07 -3.01 16.93
CA PRO A 223 3.96 -1.58 17.21
C PRO A 223 2.94 -1.27 18.32
N PRO A 224 2.92 -0.04 18.86
CA PRO A 224 1.86 0.39 19.78
C PRO A 224 0.46 0.22 19.20
N LEU A 225 -0.54 0.07 20.05
CA LEU A 225 -1.93 -0.06 19.63
C LEU A 225 -2.37 1.19 18.87
N ILE A 226 -2.91 1.03 17.67
CA ILE A 226 -3.42 2.18 16.92
C ILE A 226 -4.79 2.67 17.43
N TRP A 227 -5.44 1.86 18.26
CA TRP A 227 -6.82 2.06 18.68
C TRP A 227 -7.09 1.51 20.07
N ASP A 228 -8.16 2.00 20.68
CA ASP A 228 -8.71 1.48 21.94
C ASP A 228 -9.54 0.22 21.67
N TYR A 229 -8.97 -0.97 21.92
CA TYR A 229 -9.65 -2.26 21.74
C TYR A 229 -10.60 -2.55 22.91
N THR A 230 -11.76 -1.87 22.95
CA THR A 230 -12.70 -1.94 24.08
C THR A 230 -13.82 -2.97 23.91
N ASN A 231 -14.12 -3.41 22.69
CA ASN A 231 -15.25 -4.29 22.39
C ASN A 231 -14.88 -5.78 22.43
N ALA A 232 -14.88 -6.39 23.62
CA ALA A 232 -14.53 -7.81 23.82
C ALA A 232 -13.19 -8.20 23.15
N PRO A 233 -12.09 -7.55 23.56
CA PRO A 233 -10.78 -7.76 22.96
C PRO A 233 -10.29 -9.20 23.12
N GLN A 234 -9.68 -9.73 22.06
CA GLN A 234 -9.05 -11.05 22.06
C GLN A 234 -7.67 -10.96 21.39
N VAL A 235 -6.84 -11.95 21.70
CA VAL A 235 -5.61 -12.22 20.96
C VAL A 235 -5.68 -13.57 20.30
N LEU A 236 -5.34 -13.65 19.02
CA LEU A 236 -5.12 -14.89 18.29
C LEU A 236 -3.61 -15.18 18.23
N TYR A 237 -3.24 -16.39 18.62
CA TYR A 237 -1.87 -16.86 18.52
C TYR A 237 -1.45 -17.04 17.05
N MET A 238 -0.31 -16.46 16.66
CA MET A 238 0.31 -16.68 15.36
C MET A 238 1.36 -17.78 15.46
N PRO A 239 1.07 -19.03 15.02
CA PRO A 239 1.93 -20.19 15.27
C PRO A 239 3.27 -20.12 14.54
N SER A 240 3.29 -19.46 13.40
CA SER A 240 4.48 -19.32 12.57
C SER A 240 4.42 -18.00 11.80
N MET A 241 5.60 -17.42 11.58
CA MET A 241 5.84 -16.33 10.64
C MET A 241 7.10 -16.68 9.86
N PHE A 242 7.02 -16.55 8.54
CA PHE A 242 8.14 -16.67 7.63
C PHE A 242 9.01 -15.41 7.72
N ARG A 243 10.33 -15.51 7.91
CA ARG A 243 11.14 -14.34 8.29
C ARG A 243 12.42 -14.14 7.48
N HIS A 244 12.81 -12.87 7.37
CA HIS A 244 14.13 -12.45 6.90
C HIS A 244 14.51 -13.03 5.54
N ALA A 245 13.58 -13.11 4.59
CA ALA A 245 13.92 -13.55 3.23
C ALA A 245 13.49 -12.50 2.22
N GLY A 246 14.13 -12.54 1.04
CA GLY A 246 13.81 -11.58 0.00
C GLY A 246 14.03 -12.06 -1.42
N LEU A 247 13.35 -11.36 -2.32
CA LEU A 247 13.52 -11.45 -3.77
C LEU A 247 14.16 -10.17 -4.28
N GLU A 248 15.20 -10.31 -5.10
CA GLU A 248 15.99 -9.18 -5.60
C GLU A 248 16.33 -9.33 -7.08
N ASP A 249 16.20 -8.26 -7.86
CA ASP A 249 16.86 -8.07 -9.17
C ASP A 249 16.54 -9.12 -10.27
N PHE A 250 15.26 -9.44 -10.50
CA PHE A 250 14.85 -10.28 -11.64
C PHE A 250 13.41 -9.99 -12.07
N THR A 251 13.02 -10.52 -13.23
CA THR A 251 11.62 -10.52 -13.68
C THR A 251 11.00 -11.90 -13.56
N ILE A 252 9.78 -12.01 -13.02
CA ILE A 252 8.92 -13.19 -13.11
C ILE A 252 7.72 -12.89 -14.01
N THR A 253 7.45 -13.75 -14.99
CA THR A 253 6.34 -13.57 -15.92
C THR A 253 5.52 -14.83 -16.04
N ASN A 254 4.20 -14.69 -16.08
CA ASN A 254 3.33 -15.78 -16.49
C ASN A 254 3.40 -15.94 -18.02
N ALA A 255 3.56 -17.17 -18.49
CA ALA A 255 3.49 -17.52 -19.91
C ALA A 255 2.47 -18.65 -20.18
N CYS A 256 1.67 -19.04 -19.18
CA CYS A 256 0.68 -20.09 -19.31
C CYS A 256 -0.50 -19.63 -20.20
N ALA A 257 -0.67 -20.27 -21.36
CA ALA A 257 -1.69 -19.91 -22.35
C ALA A 257 -3.14 -19.99 -21.81
N ALA A 258 -3.39 -20.87 -20.83
CA ALA A 258 -4.71 -21.02 -20.23
C ALA A 258 -5.05 -19.89 -19.25
N ASN A 259 -4.10 -19.01 -18.91
CA ASN A 259 -4.27 -17.98 -17.89
C ASN A 259 -4.76 -18.57 -16.57
N ILE A 260 -4.08 -19.58 -16.05
CA ILE A 260 -4.50 -20.29 -14.84
C ILE A 260 -3.41 -20.34 -13.77
N SER A 261 -2.41 -19.46 -13.80
CA SER A 261 -1.46 -19.35 -12.69
C SER A 261 -2.16 -18.75 -11.46
N GLY A 262 -1.70 -19.09 -10.26
CA GLY A 262 -2.04 -18.31 -9.06
C GLY A 262 -1.38 -16.93 -9.08
N THR A 263 -1.16 -16.36 -7.90
CA THR A 263 -0.39 -15.13 -7.72
C THR A 263 1.06 -15.35 -8.14
N LEU A 264 1.71 -14.38 -8.79
CA LEU A 264 3.12 -14.56 -9.17
C LEU A 264 4.05 -14.60 -7.96
N VAL A 265 3.86 -13.69 -7.01
CA VAL A 265 4.63 -13.64 -5.76
C VAL A 265 3.69 -13.54 -4.57
N SER A 266 3.64 -14.59 -3.75
CA SER A 266 2.81 -14.63 -2.53
C SER A 266 3.67 -14.54 -1.28
N LEU A 267 3.36 -13.55 -0.44
CA LEU A 267 3.87 -13.41 0.92
C LEU A 267 2.76 -13.71 1.92
N GLU A 268 2.70 -14.95 2.41
CA GLU A 268 1.73 -15.40 3.42
C GLU A 268 2.41 -15.54 4.78
N GLN A 269 1.90 -14.81 5.79
CA GLN A 269 2.47 -14.78 7.14
C GLN A 269 3.98 -14.47 7.13
N ALA A 270 4.36 -13.47 6.33
CA ALA A 270 5.74 -13.02 6.24
C ALA A 270 5.99 -11.88 7.23
N ALA A 271 7.12 -11.93 7.94
CA ALA A 271 7.62 -10.86 8.78
C ALA A 271 9.04 -10.47 8.38
N ASP A 272 9.33 -9.16 8.30
CA ASP A 272 10.67 -8.67 7.99
C ASP A 272 11.23 -9.26 6.66
N CYS A 273 10.36 -9.37 5.65
CA CYS A 273 10.68 -9.89 4.31
C CYS A 273 10.59 -8.79 3.25
N TRP A 274 11.20 -8.99 2.09
CA TRP A 274 11.18 -7.97 1.04
C TRP A 274 11.09 -8.49 -0.39
N VAL A 275 10.58 -7.62 -1.26
CA VAL A 275 10.65 -7.76 -2.71
C VAL A 275 11.23 -6.44 -3.23
N LYS A 276 12.45 -6.48 -3.76
CA LYS A 276 13.19 -5.30 -4.20
C LYS A 276 13.59 -5.46 -5.66
N ASN A 277 13.30 -4.46 -6.50
CA ASN A 277 13.70 -4.46 -7.91
C ASN A 277 13.27 -5.76 -8.63
N VAL A 278 12.01 -6.15 -8.46
CA VAL A 278 11.44 -7.32 -9.13
C VAL A 278 10.38 -6.88 -10.13
N GLY A 279 10.52 -7.33 -11.37
CA GLY A 279 9.48 -7.25 -12.38
C GLY A 279 8.51 -8.41 -12.20
N ALA A 280 7.21 -8.15 -12.17
CA ALA A 280 6.20 -9.21 -12.13
C ALA A 280 5.12 -8.92 -13.15
N HIS A 281 5.05 -9.73 -14.21
CA HIS A 281 4.29 -9.42 -15.41
C HIS A 281 3.23 -10.47 -15.74
N ARG A 282 2.09 -10.02 -16.28
CA ARG A 282 1.04 -10.89 -16.85
C ARG A 282 0.39 -11.83 -15.82
N ALA A 283 0.30 -11.39 -14.57
CA ALA A 283 -0.34 -12.18 -13.55
C ALA A 283 -1.82 -12.41 -13.87
N TYR A 284 -2.29 -13.62 -13.59
CA TYR A 284 -3.70 -13.95 -13.74
C TYR A 284 -4.55 -13.43 -12.56
N THR A 285 -4.05 -13.57 -11.33
CA THR A 285 -4.74 -13.10 -10.12
C THR A 285 -4.12 -11.80 -9.62
N GLU A 286 -2.91 -11.86 -9.08
CA GLU A 286 -2.15 -10.72 -8.58
C GLU A 286 -0.68 -10.83 -8.98
N ASN A 287 0.01 -9.70 -9.19
CA ASN A 287 1.47 -9.76 -9.32
C ASN A 287 2.08 -10.10 -7.95
N ILE A 288 1.70 -9.33 -6.92
CA ILE A 288 2.15 -9.55 -5.55
C ILE A 288 0.96 -9.53 -4.59
N VAL A 289 0.88 -10.52 -3.70
CA VAL A 289 -0.04 -10.51 -2.56
C VAL A 289 0.72 -10.57 -1.24
N LEU A 290 0.31 -9.74 -0.29
CA LEU A 290 0.79 -9.74 1.09
C LEU A 290 -0.38 -10.04 2.03
N SER A 291 -0.33 -11.20 2.69
CA SER A 291 -1.38 -11.69 3.60
C SER A 291 -0.81 -11.91 4.99
N TYR A 292 -1.42 -11.32 6.02
CA TYR A 292 -0.86 -11.35 7.38
C TYR A 292 0.63 -10.93 7.41
N GLY A 293 0.99 -9.94 6.58
CA GLY A 293 2.34 -9.43 6.47
C GLY A 293 2.67 -8.48 7.61
N PHE A 294 3.88 -8.56 8.15
CA PHE A 294 4.34 -7.69 9.22
C PHE A 294 5.72 -7.11 8.89
N ARG A 295 5.88 -5.79 8.87
CA ARG A 295 7.19 -5.16 8.57
C ARG A 295 7.83 -5.67 7.28
N CYS A 296 7.04 -5.92 6.24
CA CYS A 296 7.56 -6.29 4.92
C CYS A 296 7.77 -5.05 4.05
N THR A 297 8.77 -5.08 3.16
CA THR A 297 9.06 -3.99 2.22
C THR A 297 8.93 -4.45 0.77
N ILE A 298 8.09 -3.78 -0.02
CA ILE A 298 8.00 -3.98 -1.47
C ILE A 298 8.42 -2.67 -2.14
N THR A 299 9.55 -2.67 -2.83
CA THR A 299 10.18 -1.44 -3.33
C THR A 299 10.85 -1.59 -4.68
N GLY A 300 10.80 -0.54 -5.51
CA GLY A 300 11.48 -0.52 -6.80
C GLY A 300 10.92 -1.53 -7.81
N CYS A 301 9.73 -2.10 -7.56
CA CYS A 301 9.17 -3.16 -8.39
C CYS A 301 8.41 -2.61 -9.59
N ASP A 302 8.28 -3.46 -10.61
CA ASP A 302 7.65 -3.16 -11.88
C ASP A 302 6.52 -4.16 -12.15
N LEU A 303 5.27 -3.72 -11.96
CA LEU A 303 4.10 -4.58 -11.87
C LEU A 303 3.12 -4.23 -12.99
N ARG A 304 3.13 -5.02 -14.06
CA ARG A 304 2.45 -4.62 -15.30
C ARG A 304 1.82 -5.77 -16.09
N HIS A 305 1.03 -5.36 -17.09
CA HIS A 305 0.46 -6.23 -18.11
C HIS A 305 -0.44 -7.33 -17.57
N ASN A 306 -1.02 -7.11 -16.38
CA ASN A 306 -2.17 -7.92 -16.01
C ASN A 306 -3.30 -7.55 -16.98
N ALA A 307 -4.33 -8.38 -17.10
CA ALA A 307 -5.44 -8.10 -18.01
C ALA A 307 -5.16 -8.21 -19.53
N GLU A 308 -4.06 -8.85 -19.96
CA GLU A 308 -4.06 -9.42 -21.32
C GLU A 308 -5.14 -10.51 -21.49
N TYR A 309 -5.76 -11.03 -20.40
CA TYR A 309 -6.74 -12.13 -20.47
C TYR A 309 -7.89 -12.16 -19.45
N ARG A 310 -8.08 -11.15 -18.59
CA ARG A 310 -9.31 -11.09 -17.77
C ARG A 310 -9.78 -9.68 -17.48
N TYR A 311 -11.08 -9.54 -17.71
CA TYR A 311 -11.85 -8.31 -17.75
C TYR A 311 -12.69 -8.12 -16.46
N SER A 312 -12.68 -9.08 -15.53
CA SER A 312 -13.43 -9.02 -14.28
C SER A 312 -12.84 -9.90 -13.16
N GLY A 313 -13.11 -9.51 -11.91
CA GLY A 313 -12.91 -10.30 -10.69
C GLY A 313 -11.47 -10.50 -10.17
N ARG A 314 -10.41 -10.15 -10.92
CA ARG A 314 -8.97 -10.38 -10.56
C ARG A 314 -8.05 -9.33 -11.20
N ALA A 315 -6.76 -9.65 -11.43
CA ALA A 315 -5.74 -8.85 -12.13
C ALA A 315 -5.21 -7.62 -11.36
N TYR A 316 -5.01 -7.76 -10.05
CA TYR A 316 -4.48 -6.69 -9.19
C TYR A 316 -2.96 -6.63 -9.25
N ALA A 317 -2.36 -5.44 -9.24
CA ALA A 317 -0.90 -5.41 -9.19
C ALA A 317 -0.39 -5.79 -7.81
N LEU A 318 -0.90 -5.14 -6.77
CA LEU A 318 -0.51 -5.42 -5.40
C LEU A 318 -1.72 -5.44 -4.47
N LEU A 319 -1.91 -6.57 -3.79
CA LEU A 319 -2.98 -6.77 -2.80
C LEU A 319 -2.39 -6.91 -1.39
N VAL A 320 -2.76 -6.02 -0.48
CA VAL A 320 -2.42 -6.13 0.96
C VAL A 320 -3.67 -6.51 1.74
N ARG A 321 -3.60 -7.60 2.51
CA ARG A 321 -4.78 -8.16 3.15
C ARG A 321 -4.57 -8.80 4.51
N TYR A 322 -5.69 -9.08 5.17
CA TYR A 322 -5.79 -9.87 6.40
C TYR A 322 -4.85 -9.39 7.51
N ALA A 323 -5.19 -8.25 8.10
CA ALA A 323 -4.50 -7.64 9.23
C ALA A 323 -2.99 -7.38 9.01
N SER A 324 -2.52 -7.34 7.75
CA SER A 324 -1.16 -6.96 7.45
C SER A 324 -0.84 -5.59 8.09
N THR A 325 0.24 -5.51 8.86
CA THR A 325 0.56 -4.36 9.72
C THR A 325 1.99 -3.86 9.51
N GLN A 326 2.18 -2.55 9.54
CA GLN A 326 3.51 -1.90 9.50
C GLN A 326 4.34 -2.24 8.25
N ASN A 327 3.70 -2.47 7.10
CA ASN A 327 4.40 -2.76 5.85
C ASN A 327 4.73 -1.48 5.08
N LEU A 328 5.80 -1.50 4.27
CA LEU A 328 6.21 -0.41 3.41
C LEU A 328 6.12 -0.84 1.94
N ILE A 329 5.24 -0.19 1.18
CA ILE A 329 5.08 -0.42 -0.25
C ILE A 329 5.40 0.91 -0.92
N GLN A 330 6.60 1.03 -1.46
CA GLN A 330 7.07 2.32 -1.98
C GLN A 330 7.78 2.22 -3.31
N ASP A 331 7.77 3.32 -4.05
CA ASP A 331 8.60 3.43 -5.25
C ASP A 331 8.35 2.28 -6.24
N ASN A 332 7.09 1.93 -6.50
CA ASN A 332 6.72 0.88 -7.44
C ASN A 332 6.00 1.45 -8.66
N VAL A 333 6.15 0.79 -9.81
CA VAL A 333 5.48 1.11 -11.07
C VAL A 333 4.33 0.13 -11.30
N PHE A 334 3.18 0.69 -11.67
CA PHE A 334 1.96 -0.04 -12.00
C PHE A 334 1.44 0.40 -13.37
N ASP A 335 1.35 -0.52 -14.33
CA ASP A 335 0.91 -0.17 -15.69
C ASP A 335 0.13 -1.30 -16.37
N LEU A 336 -0.94 -0.95 -17.10
CA LEU A 336 -1.78 -1.91 -17.83
C LEU A 336 -2.22 -3.06 -16.93
N ILE A 337 -2.97 -2.72 -15.90
CA ILE A 337 -3.43 -3.60 -14.82
C ILE A 337 -4.88 -3.26 -14.49
N ARG A 338 -5.65 -4.10 -13.78
CA ARG A 338 -7.05 -3.72 -13.48
C ARG A 338 -7.15 -2.67 -12.37
N SER A 339 -6.49 -2.92 -11.26
CA SER A 339 -6.37 -1.98 -10.13
C SER A 339 -4.94 -2.03 -9.64
N GLY A 340 -4.36 -0.86 -9.34
CA GLY A 340 -2.98 -0.73 -8.85
C GLY A 340 -2.79 -1.42 -7.53
N LEU A 341 -3.08 -0.66 -6.49
CA LEU A 341 -2.94 -1.10 -5.11
C LEU A 341 -4.32 -1.34 -4.53
N ILE A 342 -4.55 -2.50 -3.91
CA ILE A 342 -5.81 -2.82 -3.23
C ILE A 342 -5.56 -3.22 -1.78
N LEU A 343 -6.43 -2.71 -0.89
CA LEU A 343 -6.56 -3.21 0.47
C LEU A 343 -7.83 -4.04 0.66
N THR A 344 -7.68 -5.25 1.20
CA THR A 344 -8.82 -6.04 1.71
C THR A 344 -8.54 -6.48 3.13
N SER A 345 -9.26 -5.89 4.09
CA SER A 345 -9.14 -6.28 5.49
C SER A 345 -7.70 -6.13 6.02
N SER A 346 -6.95 -5.18 5.46
CA SER A 346 -5.59 -4.85 5.87
C SER A 346 -5.58 -4.26 7.28
N GLY A 347 -4.52 -4.51 8.03
CA GLY A 347 -4.32 -3.92 9.35
C GLY A 347 -3.78 -2.49 9.25
N PRO A 348 -3.41 -1.89 10.39
CA PRO A 348 -2.92 -0.52 10.47
C PRO A 348 -1.42 -0.39 10.19
N TYR A 349 -0.92 0.85 10.21
CA TYR A 349 0.49 1.25 10.07
C TYR A 349 1.13 0.93 8.70
N ASN A 350 0.37 0.48 7.71
CA ASN A 350 0.96 0.30 6.37
C ASN A 350 1.19 1.68 5.73
N THR A 351 2.31 1.79 5.02
CA THR A 351 2.70 2.99 4.28
C THR A 351 2.81 2.65 2.80
N PHE A 352 2.07 3.40 2.00
CA PHE A 352 2.02 3.33 0.55
C PHE A 352 2.59 4.63 0.00
N ALA A 353 3.86 4.64 -0.39
CA ALA A 353 4.57 5.88 -0.64
C ALA A 353 5.21 5.95 -2.04
N TYR A 354 5.05 7.06 -2.75
CA TYR A 354 5.79 7.32 -3.98
C TYR A 354 5.64 6.23 -5.05
N ASN A 355 4.46 5.60 -5.12
CA ASN A 355 4.16 4.66 -6.19
C ASN A 355 3.54 5.37 -7.39
N PHE A 356 3.78 4.85 -8.59
CA PHE A 356 3.26 5.39 -9.83
C PHE A 356 2.28 4.42 -10.49
N VAL A 357 1.03 4.83 -10.64
CA VAL A 357 0.00 4.15 -11.42
C VAL A 357 -0.16 4.86 -12.75
N ASN A 358 0.43 4.31 -13.81
CA ASN A 358 0.35 4.90 -15.16
C ASN A 358 -1.05 4.72 -15.76
N SER A 359 -1.47 3.47 -15.96
CA SER A 359 -2.74 3.13 -16.59
C SER A 359 -3.42 1.92 -15.94
N THR A 360 -4.75 1.90 -15.98
CA THR A 360 -5.52 0.71 -15.60
C THR A 360 -6.55 0.32 -16.68
N THR A 361 -7.02 -0.92 -16.63
CA THR A 361 -7.94 -1.51 -17.60
C THR A 361 -9.16 -2.09 -16.87
N ASN A 362 -10.36 -1.83 -17.38
CA ASN A 362 -11.57 -2.40 -16.79
C ASN A 362 -12.63 -2.65 -17.87
N ALA A 363 -13.42 -3.71 -17.71
CA ALA A 363 -14.41 -4.12 -18.71
C ALA A 363 -15.79 -3.51 -18.51
N GLY A 364 -16.04 -2.90 -17.34
CA GLY A 364 -17.21 -2.05 -17.14
C GLY A 364 -17.04 -0.73 -17.86
N ALA A 365 -18.11 -0.24 -18.51
CA ALA A 365 -18.13 1.08 -19.10
C ALA A 365 -17.78 2.14 -18.03
N GLY A 366 -16.63 2.79 -18.14
CA GLY A 366 -16.39 4.05 -17.45
C GLY A 366 -15.82 4.04 -16.05
N ILE A 367 -15.32 2.94 -15.50
CA ILE A 367 -14.82 2.99 -14.12
C ILE A 367 -13.31 3.17 -14.12
N ILE A 368 -12.86 4.37 -13.75
CA ILE A 368 -11.47 4.68 -13.42
C ILE A 368 -11.12 3.97 -12.11
N LEU A 369 -10.32 2.91 -12.23
CA LEU A 369 -9.72 2.20 -11.10
C LEU A 369 -8.32 2.78 -10.91
N GLY A 370 -8.03 3.34 -9.74
CA GLY A 370 -6.72 3.93 -9.43
C GLY A 370 -6.05 3.20 -8.27
N CYS A 371 -5.67 3.95 -7.25
CA CYS A 371 -5.30 3.42 -5.95
C CYS A 371 -6.58 3.02 -5.19
N GLY A 372 -6.83 1.71 -5.07
CA GLY A 372 -7.92 1.14 -4.30
C GLY A 372 -7.60 1.15 -2.79
N VAL A 373 -7.84 2.28 -2.15
CA VAL A 373 -7.63 2.45 -0.70
C VAL A 373 -8.55 1.59 0.15
N ASN A 374 -9.62 1.06 -0.47
CA ASN A 374 -10.46 0.01 0.08
C ASN A 374 -11.14 -0.81 -1.02
N HIS A 375 -11.15 -2.12 -0.82
CA HIS A 375 -12.06 -3.04 -1.52
C HIS A 375 -12.91 -3.89 -0.56
N GLY A 376 -12.59 -3.85 0.74
CA GLY A 376 -13.50 -4.32 1.77
C GLY A 376 -12.86 -4.87 3.03
N GLY A 377 -13.71 -5.11 4.03
CA GLY A 377 -13.34 -5.74 5.30
C GLY A 377 -12.59 -4.81 6.27
N ASN A 378 -12.85 -3.50 6.25
CA ASN A 378 -12.25 -2.52 7.17
C ASN A 378 -10.71 -2.40 7.15
N PRO A 379 -10.06 -2.18 5.99
CA PRO A 379 -8.75 -1.55 5.97
C PRO A 379 -8.79 -0.23 6.74
N TRP A 380 -7.80 0.03 7.59
CA TRP A 380 -7.83 1.20 8.45
C TRP A 380 -6.43 1.67 8.86
N TRP A 381 -6.28 2.96 9.14
CA TRP A 381 -5.03 3.57 9.62
C TRP A 381 -3.81 3.28 8.74
N ASN A 382 -3.91 3.59 7.44
CA ASN A 382 -2.77 3.50 6.53
C ASN A 382 -2.46 4.88 5.94
N LEU A 383 -1.17 5.11 5.69
CA LEU A 383 -0.67 6.30 5.04
C LEU A 383 -0.49 6.05 3.55
N TRP A 384 -0.98 6.99 2.75
CA TRP A 384 -0.79 7.09 1.32
C TRP A 384 -0.09 8.41 1.05
N GLU A 385 1.19 8.36 0.73
CA GLU A 385 2.03 9.56 0.60
C GLU A 385 2.69 9.66 -0.78
N GLY A 386 2.63 10.83 -1.42
CA GLY A 386 3.48 11.06 -2.61
C GLY A 386 3.16 10.20 -3.83
N ASN A 387 2.03 9.47 -3.83
CA ASN A 387 1.68 8.59 -4.95
C ASN A 387 1.14 9.41 -6.12
N VAL A 388 1.40 8.93 -7.34
CA VAL A 388 0.88 9.52 -8.57
C VAL A 388 0.02 8.50 -9.29
N GLY A 389 -1.22 8.85 -9.62
CA GLY A 389 -2.14 7.90 -10.24
C GLY A 389 -3.37 8.56 -10.85
N SER A 390 -4.31 7.74 -11.30
CA SER A 390 -5.60 8.22 -11.81
C SER A 390 -6.52 8.72 -10.69
N GLY A 391 -6.32 8.31 -9.44
CA GLY A 391 -7.10 8.78 -8.30
C GLY A 391 -7.15 7.75 -7.17
N PHE A 392 -7.87 8.09 -6.10
CA PHE A 392 -8.09 7.22 -4.95
C PHE A 392 -9.55 6.79 -4.87
N MET A 393 -9.76 5.49 -4.66
CA MET A 393 -11.09 4.89 -4.59
C MET A 393 -11.24 3.99 -3.38
N ALA A 394 -12.31 4.23 -2.62
CA ALA A 394 -12.78 3.35 -1.57
C ALA A 394 -14.18 2.85 -1.94
N ASP A 395 -14.33 1.56 -2.25
CA ASP A 395 -15.63 0.99 -2.60
C ASP A 395 -16.38 0.38 -1.40
N LEU A 396 -17.53 -0.27 -1.66
CA LEU A 396 -18.35 -0.98 -0.65
C LEU A 396 -18.61 -2.44 -1.06
N PHE A 397 -17.88 -3.02 -2.02
CA PHE A 397 -18.23 -4.37 -2.49
C PHE A 397 -18.11 -5.40 -1.37
N HIS A 398 -17.02 -5.34 -0.59
CA HIS A 398 -16.80 -6.26 0.52
C HIS A 398 -16.68 -5.54 1.88
N GLY A 399 -17.28 -4.35 2.00
CA GLY A 399 -17.35 -3.55 3.23
C GLY A 399 -16.60 -2.22 3.14
N GLY A 400 -16.79 -1.36 4.13
CA GLY A 400 -16.15 -0.04 4.22
C GLY A 400 -14.72 -0.07 4.78
N SER A 401 -14.17 1.12 5.02
CA SER A 401 -12.83 1.37 5.58
C SER A 401 -12.82 2.66 6.42
N LEU A 402 -11.81 2.81 7.28
CA LEU A 402 -11.77 3.92 8.24
C LEU A 402 -10.37 4.54 8.34
N TYR A 403 -10.27 5.82 8.71
CA TYR A 403 -9.01 6.44 9.14
C TYR A 403 -7.83 6.31 8.14
N GLN A 404 -8.08 6.38 6.84
CA GLN A 404 -6.98 6.47 5.86
C GLN A 404 -6.44 7.90 5.80
N ILE A 405 -5.13 8.04 5.61
CA ILE A 405 -4.45 9.33 5.46
C ILE A 405 -3.89 9.42 4.05
N LEU A 406 -4.36 10.39 3.27
CA LEU A 406 -3.87 10.70 1.93
C LEU A 406 -3.11 12.03 2.00
N PHE A 407 -1.79 11.96 1.93
CA PHE A 407 -0.89 13.11 2.09
C PHE A 407 -0.05 13.36 0.83
N ARG A 408 -0.03 14.60 0.33
CA ARG A 408 0.84 15.00 -0.80
C ARG A 408 0.81 14.05 -2.01
N ASN A 409 -0.36 13.55 -2.40
CA ASN A 409 -0.52 12.70 -3.59
C ASN A 409 -0.96 13.51 -4.80
N TYR A 410 -0.69 13.00 -6.00
CA TYR A 410 -1.23 13.53 -7.25
C TYR A 410 -2.29 12.58 -7.83
N ALA A 411 -3.55 12.98 -7.70
CA ALA A 411 -4.71 12.26 -8.20
C ALA A 411 -5.19 12.93 -9.49
N ARG A 412 -4.69 12.47 -10.65
CA ARG A 412 -4.96 13.07 -11.97
C ARG A 412 -6.44 13.10 -12.32
N GLY A 413 -7.21 12.15 -11.83
CA GLY A 413 -8.63 11.97 -12.16
C GLY A 413 -8.90 11.37 -13.55
N TRP A 414 -7.85 10.97 -14.30
CA TRP A 414 -7.94 10.39 -15.65
C TRP A 414 -6.82 9.37 -15.95
N HIS A 415 -6.95 8.61 -17.05
CA HIS A 415 -5.95 7.65 -17.55
C HIS A 415 -5.31 8.06 -18.89
N PRO A 416 -3.95 8.13 -18.99
CA PRO A 416 -3.20 8.54 -20.18
C PRO A 416 -3.36 7.64 -21.40
N ASN A 417 -3.56 6.33 -21.21
CA ASN A 417 -3.63 5.35 -22.30
C ASN A 417 -5.05 4.76 -22.44
N ALA A 418 -6.08 5.58 -22.32
CA ALA A 418 -7.46 5.14 -22.46
C ALA A 418 -7.73 4.60 -23.87
N THR A 419 -8.03 3.31 -24.00
CA THR A 419 -8.56 2.76 -25.26
C THR A 419 -9.95 3.37 -25.53
N PRO A 420 -10.32 3.70 -26.79
CA PRO A 420 -11.39 4.65 -27.12
C PRO A 420 -12.82 4.27 -26.73
N THR A 421 -13.06 3.12 -26.11
CA THR A 421 -14.43 2.59 -25.93
C THR A 421 -14.98 2.66 -24.50
N SER A 422 -14.22 3.02 -23.46
CA SER A 422 -14.81 3.06 -22.11
C SER A 422 -13.99 3.64 -20.94
N THR A 423 -12.68 3.89 -21.02
CA THR A 423 -11.84 3.99 -19.80
C THR A 423 -11.72 5.37 -19.14
N ASN A 424 -12.31 6.44 -19.71
CA ASN A 424 -12.29 7.80 -19.16
C ASN A 424 -13.70 8.40 -18.95
N TYR A 425 -14.74 7.59 -18.80
CA TYR A 425 -16.00 8.09 -18.25
C TYR A 425 -15.89 8.16 -16.72
N TYR A 426 -16.72 8.98 -16.06
CA TYR A 426 -16.74 9.12 -14.59
C TYR A 426 -15.40 9.51 -13.96
N GLN A 427 -14.69 10.44 -14.61
CA GLN A 427 -13.43 11.00 -14.12
C GLN A 427 -13.58 11.55 -12.70
N ARG A 428 -12.71 11.08 -11.79
CA ARG A 428 -12.73 11.46 -10.38
C ARG A 428 -11.39 11.37 -9.70
N ALA A 429 -11.00 12.43 -9.00
CA ALA A 429 -9.76 12.44 -8.22
C ALA A 429 -9.90 11.62 -6.92
N ILE A 430 -10.97 11.88 -6.15
CA ILE A 430 -11.29 11.18 -4.90
C ILE A 430 -12.71 10.61 -4.98
N ASN A 431 -12.82 9.29 -4.80
CA ASN A 431 -14.10 8.58 -4.78
C ASN A 431 -14.23 7.72 -3.52
N LEU A 432 -14.97 8.23 -2.54
CA LEU A 432 -15.25 7.51 -1.29
C LEU A 432 -16.72 7.12 -1.30
N LEU A 433 -17.00 5.83 -1.45
CA LEU A 433 -18.37 5.31 -1.32
C LEU A 433 -18.82 5.34 0.15
N ASN A 434 -20.10 5.08 0.38
CA ASN A 434 -20.65 4.97 1.74
C ASN A 434 -19.85 4.02 2.64
N SER A 435 -19.99 4.18 3.97
CA SER A 435 -19.23 3.43 4.98
C SER A 435 -17.69 3.57 4.91
N ASN A 436 -17.16 4.47 4.07
CA ASN A 436 -15.75 4.84 4.08
C ASN A 436 -15.59 6.17 4.80
N MET A 437 -15.28 6.11 6.10
CA MET A 437 -15.39 7.27 6.99
C MET A 437 -14.05 7.66 7.60
N PHE A 438 -13.99 8.87 8.15
CA PHE A 438 -12.84 9.36 8.90
C PHE A 438 -11.54 9.46 8.09
N TYR A 439 -11.64 9.67 6.78
CA TYR A 439 -10.47 9.94 5.94
C TYR A 439 -9.87 11.31 6.24
N SER A 440 -8.55 11.43 6.12
CA SER A 440 -7.83 12.70 6.12
C SER A 440 -7.14 12.88 4.77
N VAL A 441 -7.49 13.92 4.03
CA VAL A 441 -6.95 14.22 2.69
C VAL A 441 -6.28 15.58 2.77
N VAL A 442 -4.95 15.58 2.82
CA VAL A 442 -4.14 16.76 3.18
C VAL A 442 -3.03 17.01 2.16
N GLY A 443 -2.93 18.24 1.65
CA GLY A 443 -1.81 18.63 0.79
C GLY A 443 -1.75 18.00 -0.60
N ASN A 444 -2.84 17.41 -1.10
CA ASN A 444 -2.84 16.70 -2.38
C ASN A 444 -3.04 17.66 -3.56
N VAL A 445 -2.64 17.22 -4.74
CA VAL A 445 -3.01 17.84 -6.03
C VAL A 445 -4.08 16.98 -6.66
N LEU A 446 -5.26 17.55 -6.91
CA LEU A 446 -6.45 16.82 -7.32
C LEU A 446 -6.98 17.33 -8.68
N GLY A 447 -7.13 16.41 -9.63
CA GLY A 447 -7.46 16.71 -11.02
C GLY A 447 -6.22 16.97 -11.87
N SER A 448 -6.40 17.39 -13.12
CA SER A 448 -5.31 17.71 -14.05
C SER A 448 -5.75 18.80 -15.03
N PRO A 449 -4.81 19.45 -15.74
CA PRO A 449 -5.14 20.37 -16.83
C PRO A 449 -5.61 19.62 -18.11
N ASP A 450 -5.17 18.37 -18.31
CA ASP A 450 -5.46 17.55 -19.51
C ASP A 450 -6.88 16.94 -19.53
N ILE A 451 -7.84 17.62 -18.92
CA ILE A 451 -9.24 17.18 -18.89
C ILE A 451 -9.77 17.14 -20.33
N GLY A 452 -10.25 15.98 -20.76
CA GLY A 452 -10.88 15.86 -22.08
C GLY A 452 -9.94 15.70 -23.27
N GLU A 453 -8.65 15.36 -23.09
CA GLU A 453 -7.83 14.87 -24.22
C GLU A 453 -8.56 13.68 -24.90
N GLY A 454 -9.06 13.91 -26.11
CA GLY A 454 -9.84 12.96 -26.90
C GLY A 454 -11.37 12.97 -26.68
N ASN A 455 -11.93 13.86 -25.85
CA ASN A 455 -13.38 13.99 -25.69
C ASN A 455 -13.83 15.45 -25.46
N SER A 456 -14.43 16.05 -26.49
CA SER A 456 -14.94 17.43 -26.52
C SER A 456 -16.21 17.68 -25.70
N GLN A 457 -16.60 16.76 -24.81
CA GLN A 457 -17.78 16.91 -23.93
C GLN A 457 -17.44 17.51 -22.55
N TYR A 458 -16.17 17.74 -22.25
CA TYR A 458 -15.70 18.14 -20.92
C TYR A 458 -14.95 19.47 -20.97
N ASP A 459 -15.54 20.52 -20.40
CA ASP A 459 -14.93 21.86 -20.43
C ASP A 459 -14.32 22.28 -19.08
N ALA A 460 -14.65 21.60 -17.97
CA ALA A 460 -14.14 21.92 -16.63
C ALA A 460 -14.34 20.77 -15.61
N TRP A 461 -13.54 20.77 -14.54
CA TRP A 461 -13.81 19.95 -13.36
C TRP A 461 -14.99 20.53 -12.56
N ARG A 462 -15.88 19.65 -12.12
CA ARG A 462 -16.80 19.93 -11.02
C ARG A 462 -16.07 19.70 -9.69
N TYR A 463 -16.27 20.59 -8.71
CA TYR A 463 -15.64 20.39 -7.40
C TYR A 463 -16.21 19.16 -6.68
N GLU A 464 -17.54 19.07 -6.49
CA GLU A 464 -18.14 17.99 -5.71
C GLU A 464 -19.53 17.58 -6.22
N TYR A 465 -19.77 16.26 -6.23
CA TYR A 465 -21.11 15.67 -6.41
C TYR A 465 -21.78 15.45 -5.04
N ASN A 466 -22.99 15.97 -4.86
CA ASN A 466 -23.76 15.97 -3.60
C ASN A 466 -25.07 15.17 -3.71
N SER A 467 -25.68 14.88 -2.55
CA SER A 467 -26.99 14.22 -2.43
C SER A 467 -28.09 15.03 -3.13
N GLY A 468 -28.49 14.60 -4.33
CA GLY A 468 -29.48 15.27 -5.17
C GLY A 468 -29.07 15.35 -6.63
N ASP A 469 -27.77 15.22 -6.92
CA ASP A 469 -27.27 15.10 -8.29
C ASP A 469 -27.64 13.73 -8.87
N THR A 470 -28.79 13.67 -9.53
CA THR A 470 -29.34 12.43 -10.08
C THR A 470 -29.26 12.46 -11.61
N PRO A 471 -28.56 11.51 -12.24
CA PRO A 471 -27.35 10.84 -11.77
C PRO A 471 -26.11 11.73 -11.97
N PRO A 472 -24.98 11.47 -11.28
CA PRO A 472 -23.69 11.97 -11.73
C PRO A 472 -23.48 11.48 -13.16
N SER A 473 -23.59 12.39 -14.13
CA SER A 473 -23.44 12.01 -15.52
C SER A 473 -22.02 11.46 -15.71
N SER A 474 -21.87 10.45 -16.55
CA SER A 474 -20.57 10.03 -17.07
C SER A 474 -19.79 11.17 -17.73
N ALA A 475 -20.48 12.28 -18.00
CA ALA A 475 -20.09 13.43 -18.81
C ALA A 475 -19.55 14.64 -18.00
N VAL A 476 -19.34 14.55 -16.68
CA VAL A 476 -18.66 15.65 -15.93
C VAL A 476 -17.56 15.12 -14.99
N PRO A 477 -16.28 15.46 -15.21
CA PRO A 477 -15.16 15.14 -14.32
C PRO A 477 -15.35 15.80 -12.97
N THR A 478 -15.02 15.13 -11.87
CA THR A 478 -15.27 15.68 -10.52
C THR A 478 -14.09 15.48 -9.58
N ILE A 479 -13.80 16.46 -8.71
CA ILE A 479 -12.75 16.30 -7.70
C ILE A 479 -13.19 15.33 -6.60
N TRP A 480 -14.36 15.57 -6.01
CA TRP A 480 -14.92 14.80 -4.90
C TRP A 480 -16.22 14.07 -5.25
N ARG A 481 -16.23 12.75 -5.11
CA ARG A 481 -17.46 11.93 -5.14
C ARG A 481 -17.60 11.16 -3.83
N LEU A 482 -18.60 11.51 -3.03
CA LEU A 482 -18.68 11.07 -1.64
C LEU A 482 -20.06 10.45 -1.30
N GLY A 483 -20.03 9.34 -0.57
CA GLY A 483 -21.20 8.75 0.09
C GLY A 483 -22.12 7.93 -0.81
N TYR A 484 -21.81 7.80 -2.10
CA TYR A 484 -22.60 6.97 -3.04
C TYR A 484 -22.44 5.47 -2.74
N ILE A 485 -23.44 4.65 -3.07
CA ILE A 485 -23.41 3.20 -2.79
C ILE A 485 -22.65 2.40 -3.84
N THR A 486 -22.61 2.87 -5.10
CA THR A 486 -21.96 2.13 -6.20
C THR A 486 -20.82 2.94 -6.82
N VAL A 487 -19.88 2.24 -7.45
CA VAL A 487 -18.76 2.84 -8.20
C VAL A 487 -19.20 3.47 -9.52
N GLY A 488 -20.40 3.16 -10.02
CA GLY A 488 -20.94 3.65 -11.29
C GLY A 488 -22.03 4.72 -11.10
N VAL A 489 -23.00 4.76 -12.01
CA VAL A 489 -24.22 5.55 -11.82
C VAL A 489 -25.00 4.98 -10.64
N SER A 490 -25.39 5.85 -9.71
CA SER A 490 -26.38 5.51 -8.70
C SER A 490 -27.49 6.55 -8.71
N THR A 491 -28.73 6.07 -8.64
CA THR A 491 -29.93 6.88 -8.43
C THR A 491 -30.49 6.71 -7.02
N GLU A 492 -29.89 5.81 -6.22
CA GLU A 492 -30.38 5.44 -4.90
C GLU A 492 -29.26 5.44 -3.87
N GLY A 493 -29.61 5.91 -2.67
CA GLY A 493 -28.81 5.80 -1.46
C GLY A 493 -27.52 6.63 -1.44
N TRP A 494 -27.39 7.40 -0.37
CA TRP A 494 -26.26 8.25 -0.09
C TRP A 494 -26.02 8.30 1.42
N ASP A 495 -24.76 8.20 1.83
CA ASP A 495 -24.34 8.29 3.21
C ASP A 495 -23.61 9.61 3.49
N ALA A 496 -24.33 10.53 4.14
CA ALA A 496 -23.81 11.82 4.58
C ALA A 496 -22.57 11.72 5.46
N ALA A 497 -22.44 10.63 6.23
CA ALA A 497 -21.35 10.47 7.19
C ALA A 497 -19.99 10.40 6.49
N THR A 498 -19.94 9.89 5.26
CA THR A 498 -18.70 9.85 4.45
C THR A 498 -18.14 11.26 4.27
N GLY A 499 -18.98 12.21 3.83
CA GLY A 499 -18.57 13.61 3.67
C GLY A 499 -18.38 14.33 5.01
N ALA A 500 -19.27 14.10 5.98
CA ALA A 500 -19.24 14.79 7.27
C ALA A 500 -18.05 14.42 8.16
N THR A 501 -17.46 13.23 7.99
CA THR A 501 -16.31 12.75 8.79
C THR A 501 -14.95 12.96 8.10
N LEU A 502 -14.97 13.40 6.84
CA LEU A 502 -13.81 13.67 6.01
C LEU A 502 -13.11 14.96 6.47
N PHE A 503 -11.81 14.87 6.73
CA PHE A 503 -10.96 16.03 6.97
C PHE A 503 -10.24 16.39 5.67
N ARG A 504 -10.51 17.58 5.11
CA ARG A 504 -9.84 18.12 3.93
C ARG A 504 -9.00 19.32 4.35
N HIS A 505 -7.72 19.36 3.98
CA HIS A 505 -6.84 20.47 4.38
C HIS A 505 -5.73 20.73 3.36
N GLY A 506 -5.75 21.89 2.72
CA GLY A 506 -4.64 22.32 1.87
C GLY A 506 -4.54 21.57 0.55
N ASN A 507 -5.63 21.07 -0.02
CA ASN A 507 -5.59 20.39 -1.31
C ASN A 507 -5.73 21.41 -2.44
N PHE A 508 -4.78 21.40 -3.39
CA PHE A 508 -4.93 22.12 -4.64
C PHE A 508 -5.86 21.34 -5.56
N ASP A 509 -6.89 22.00 -6.11
CA ASP A 509 -7.84 21.35 -6.99
C ASP A 509 -8.00 22.08 -8.33
N PHE A 510 -8.14 21.32 -9.41
CA PHE A 510 -8.33 21.86 -10.76
C PHE A 510 -9.76 22.31 -11.07
N ALA A 511 -10.72 22.20 -10.14
CA ALA A 511 -12.05 22.83 -10.30
C ALA A 511 -12.00 24.33 -9.96
N HIS A 512 -11.15 24.71 -9.02
CA HIS A 512 -10.89 26.10 -8.65
C HIS A 512 -9.56 26.63 -9.15
N THR A 513 -8.65 25.75 -9.59
CA THR A 513 -7.24 26.06 -9.85
C THR A 513 -6.58 26.76 -8.65
N ASN A 514 -7.00 26.38 -7.45
CA ASN A 514 -6.63 27.01 -6.19
C ASN A 514 -6.84 26.02 -5.03
N ILE A 515 -6.52 26.46 -3.81
CA ILE A 515 -6.78 25.75 -2.56
C ILE A 515 -7.96 26.45 -1.87
N VAL A 516 -9.02 25.71 -1.61
CA VAL A 516 -10.27 26.24 -1.02
C VAL A 516 -10.63 25.61 0.33
N ASP A 517 -9.84 24.64 0.80
CA ASP A 517 -10.19 23.78 1.93
C ASP A 517 -9.22 23.88 3.12
N TRP A 518 -8.50 24.99 3.25
CA TRP A 518 -7.73 25.30 4.46
C TRP A 518 -8.65 25.32 5.69
N GLN A 519 -8.30 24.54 6.72
CA GLN A 519 -9.09 24.42 7.95
C GLN A 519 -8.54 25.37 9.01
N GLU A 520 -9.43 26.14 9.62
CA GLU A 520 -9.07 27.02 10.73
C GLU A 520 -8.51 26.21 11.92
N GLY A 521 -7.45 26.72 12.55
CA GLY A 521 -6.83 26.08 13.72
C GLY A 521 -5.81 24.98 13.40
N TYR A 522 -5.51 24.74 12.12
CA TYR A 522 -4.49 23.80 11.65
C TYR A 522 -3.35 24.55 10.94
N ASP A 523 -2.14 23.97 10.93
CA ASP A 523 -0.98 24.61 10.30
C ASP A 523 -1.02 24.44 8.78
N HIS A 524 -0.81 25.53 8.05
CA HIS A 524 -0.74 25.53 6.59
C HIS A 524 0.66 25.15 6.08
N THR A 525 1.64 25.08 6.97
CA THR A 525 2.99 24.60 6.68
C THR A 525 3.00 23.08 6.74
N LEU A 526 2.90 22.45 5.56
CA LEU A 526 2.86 21.00 5.48
C LEU A 526 4.28 20.42 5.60
N PRO A 527 4.51 19.36 6.42
CA PRO A 527 5.82 18.70 6.46
C PRO A 527 6.14 18.06 5.10
N ASP A 528 7.42 17.84 4.80
CA ASP A 528 7.83 17.21 3.54
C ASP A 528 7.32 15.76 3.43
N SER A 529 7.26 15.06 4.57
CA SER A 529 6.77 13.68 4.70
C SER A 529 6.19 13.45 6.10
N LEU A 530 5.24 12.52 6.22
CA LEU A 530 4.72 12.04 7.51
C LEU A 530 5.49 10.82 8.05
N TYR A 531 6.32 10.16 7.24
CA TYR A 531 7.06 8.95 7.66
C TYR A 531 8.59 9.05 7.45
N LEU A 532 9.07 9.94 6.58
CA LEU A 532 10.48 10.22 6.36
C LEU A 532 10.91 11.49 7.08
N THR A 533 12.15 11.50 7.58
CA THR A 533 12.75 12.68 8.21
C THR A 533 13.66 13.47 7.28
N ALA A 534 13.97 12.93 6.09
CA ALA A 534 14.80 13.55 5.07
C ALA A 534 14.53 12.91 3.69
N LYS A 535 14.97 13.59 2.63
CA LYS A 535 14.99 13.08 1.26
C LYS A 535 15.75 11.75 1.21
N PRO A 536 15.18 10.66 0.66
CA PRO A 536 15.88 9.39 0.55
C PRO A 536 17.05 9.42 -0.43
N ASP A 537 18.13 8.68 -0.16
CA ASP A 537 19.30 8.61 -1.06
C ASP A 537 18.95 8.10 -2.47
N TRP A 538 18.01 7.14 -2.55
CA TRP A 538 17.53 6.60 -3.83
C TRP A 538 16.66 7.58 -4.64
N TRP A 539 16.40 8.78 -4.10
CA TRP A 539 15.67 9.84 -4.79
C TRP A 539 16.54 10.59 -5.80
N GLY A 540 17.86 10.51 -5.68
CA GLY A 540 18.83 11.15 -6.58
C GLY A 540 18.60 12.66 -6.70
N ASP A 541 18.65 13.18 -7.92
CA ASP A 541 18.60 14.62 -8.24
C ASP A 541 17.17 15.18 -8.33
N LEU A 542 16.13 14.33 -8.26
CA LEU A 542 14.73 14.80 -8.34
C LEU A 542 14.38 15.71 -7.15
N ALA A 543 13.48 16.68 -7.37
CA ALA A 543 12.99 17.54 -6.30
C ALA A 543 12.21 16.75 -5.23
N TRP A 544 12.36 17.13 -3.96
CA TRP A 544 11.65 16.55 -2.82
C TRP A 544 11.30 17.65 -1.80
N PRO A 545 10.07 17.71 -1.26
CA PRO A 545 8.94 16.85 -1.57
C PRO A 545 8.46 17.05 -3.03
N PRO A 546 7.91 16.02 -3.69
CA PRO A 546 7.56 16.13 -5.11
C PRO A 546 6.23 16.82 -5.36
N ILE A 547 5.30 16.81 -4.41
CA ILE A 547 3.90 17.14 -4.62
C ILE A 547 3.39 17.96 -3.43
N GLY A 548 2.62 19.01 -3.72
CA GLY A 548 1.90 19.73 -2.69
C GLY A 548 1.46 21.13 -3.09
N PRO A 549 0.57 21.76 -2.30
CA PRO A 549 0.09 23.12 -2.54
C PRO A 549 1.21 24.17 -2.53
N ASP A 550 2.27 23.90 -1.81
CA ASP A 550 3.47 24.71 -1.57
C ASP A 550 4.55 24.54 -2.64
N MET A 551 4.37 23.61 -3.58
CA MET A 551 5.30 23.45 -4.70
C MET A 551 5.19 24.64 -5.67
N PRO A 552 6.31 25.10 -6.25
CA PRO A 552 6.29 26.16 -7.26
C PRO A 552 5.34 25.81 -8.39
N ASP A 553 4.58 26.81 -8.82
CA ASP A 553 3.69 26.63 -9.95
C ASP A 553 4.50 26.55 -11.23
N VAL A 554 4.30 25.50 -12.03
CA VAL A 554 4.83 25.51 -13.40
C VAL A 554 3.88 26.42 -14.20
N GLU A 555 4.32 27.66 -14.45
CA GLU A 555 3.50 28.84 -14.84
C GLU A 555 2.55 28.63 -16.03
N THR A 556 2.72 27.58 -16.83
CA THR A 556 1.92 27.30 -18.03
C THR A 556 0.81 26.28 -17.85
N ILE A 557 0.82 25.45 -16.78
CA ILE A 557 -0.18 24.37 -16.58
C ILE A 557 -0.70 24.24 -15.14
N HIS A 558 -0.31 25.17 -14.26
CA HIS A 558 -0.64 25.17 -12.82
C HIS A 558 -0.33 23.85 -12.08
N LEU A 559 0.70 23.14 -12.54
CA LEU A 559 1.01 21.80 -12.06
C LEU A 559 2.00 21.86 -10.90
N ARG A 560 1.47 21.69 -9.69
CA ARG A 560 2.24 21.70 -8.43
C ARG A 560 2.87 20.34 -8.11
N THR A 561 3.50 19.71 -9.12
CA THR A 561 4.06 18.36 -9.02
C THR A 561 5.39 18.22 -9.77
N ASN A 562 6.36 17.52 -9.18
CA ASN A 562 7.59 17.04 -9.79
C ASN A 562 7.57 15.51 -9.96
N LEU A 563 8.50 14.96 -10.75
CA LEU A 563 8.64 13.51 -10.90
C LEU A 563 9.00 12.85 -9.57
N ILE A 564 8.33 11.74 -9.29
CA ILE A 564 8.80 10.74 -8.32
C ILE A 564 9.75 9.73 -9.00
N PRO A 565 10.66 9.07 -8.26
CA PRO A 565 11.56 8.06 -8.80
C PRO A 565 10.86 6.95 -9.61
N ALA A 566 9.69 6.48 -9.18
CA ALA A 566 8.91 5.50 -9.93
C ALA A 566 8.45 6.04 -11.30
N GLN A 567 8.08 7.32 -11.41
CA GLN A 567 7.76 7.95 -12.70
C GLN A 567 9.00 8.11 -13.57
N ALA A 568 10.11 8.56 -13.00
CA ALA A 568 11.38 8.65 -13.73
C ALA A 568 11.80 7.27 -14.28
N ARG A 569 11.64 6.21 -13.47
CA ARG A 569 11.80 4.81 -13.87
C ARG A 569 10.72 4.27 -14.83
N PHE A 570 9.61 4.97 -15.00
CA PHE A 570 8.67 4.60 -16.04
C PHE A 570 9.06 5.26 -17.37
N TYR A 571 9.47 6.52 -17.35
CA TYR A 571 9.76 7.30 -18.55
C TYR A 571 11.19 7.17 -19.09
N GLY A 572 12.12 6.55 -18.35
CA GLY A 572 13.51 6.45 -18.80
C GLY A 572 14.35 7.67 -18.45
N TYR A 573 13.92 8.46 -17.47
CA TYR A 573 14.64 9.64 -17.02
C TYR A 573 15.80 9.24 -16.11
N ASP A 574 16.99 9.73 -16.40
CA ASP A 574 18.15 9.61 -15.50
C ASP A 574 18.11 10.71 -14.46
N TYR A 575 18.24 10.33 -13.19
CA TYR A 575 18.18 11.23 -12.04
C TYR A 575 19.32 10.98 -11.05
N GLY A 576 20.48 10.50 -11.52
CA GLY A 576 21.74 10.61 -10.76
C GLY A 576 21.99 9.56 -9.66
N VAL A 577 21.29 8.42 -9.67
CA VAL A 577 21.52 7.35 -8.67
C VAL A 577 22.68 6.44 -9.08
N GLY A 578 23.84 6.56 -8.41
CA GLY A 578 24.96 5.65 -8.61
C GLY A 578 26.10 5.75 -7.59
N ALA A 579 26.16 4.78 -6.66
CA ALA A 579 27.42 4.31 -6.04
C ALA A 579 27.41 2.81 -5.66
N ASP A 580 26.24 2.15 -5.57
CA ASP A 580 26.10 0.67 -5.65
C ASP A 580 25.64 0.17 -7.05
N GLY A 581 25.44 1.09 -8.01
CA GLY A 581 25.60 0.83 -9.44
C GLY A 581 24.45 0.15 -10.20
N LYS A 582 23.21 0.12 -9.69
CA LYS A 582 22.05 -0.34 -10.50
C LYS A 582 20.90 0.67 -10.53
N ARG A 583 20.32 0.77 -11.74
CA ARG A 583 19.97 2.02 -12.47
C ARG A 583 18.46 2.24 -12.68
N PRO A 584 18.10 3.40 -13.27
CA PRO A 584 17.04 3.49 -14.28
C PRO A 584 17.13 2.36 -15.33
N HIS A 585 16.02 1.66 -15.50
CA HIS A 585 15.67 0.62 -16.49
C HIS A 585 16.14 0.94 -17.93
N GLU A 586 16.83 -0.01 -18.57
CA GLU A 586 17.20 0.07 -19.98
C GLU A 586 16.07 -0.49 -20.87
N GLN A 587 15.46 0.39 -21.67
CA GLN A 587 14.88 0.17 -22.99
C GLN A 587 14.28 -1.23 -23.31
N GLU A 588 13.02 -1.46 -22.95
CA GLU A 588 12.09 -2.04 -23.94
C GLU A 588 11.70 -0.92 -24.91
N ALA A 589 11.66 -1.24 -26.21
CA ALA A 589 11.54 -0.31 -27.34
C ALA A 589 10.67 0.94 -27.08
N ALA A 590 11.24 2.12 -27.37
CA ALA A 590 10.59 3.44 -27.45
C ALA A 590 9.23 3.54 -26.73
N ARG A 591 9.28 3.78 -25.41
CA ARG A 591 8.09 4.17 -24.64
C ARG A 591 7.61 5.53 -25.19
N PRO A 592 6.28 5.77 -25.29
CA PRO A 592 5.79 7.07 -25.73
C PRO A 592 6.41 8.16 -24.85
N ALA A 593 6.89 9.23 -25.48
CA ALA A 593 7.35 10.41 -24.76
C ALA A 593 6.23 10.85 -23.80
N PRO A 594 6.55 11.32 -22.58
CA PRO A 594 5.54 11.92 -21.71
C PRO A 594 4.77 12.99 -22.50
N PRO A 595 3.47 13.20 -22.23
CA PRO A 595 2.71 14.28 -22.86
C PRO A 595 3.51 15.58 -22.80
N GLN A 596 3.70 16.23 -23.95
CA GLN A 596 4.56 17.42 -24.09
C GLN A 596 4.16 18.58 -23.16
N ALA A 597 2.97 18.53 -22.54
CA ALA A 597 2.51 19.52 -21.59
C ALA A 597 3.20 19.45 -20.21
N LEU A 598 3.86 18.34 -19.84
CA LEU A 598 4.29 18.08 -18.46
C LEU A 598 5.62 18.72 -18.02
N TRP A 599 6.38 19.37 -18.91
CA TRP A 599 7.68 19.97 -18.53
C TRP A 599 7.99 21.25 -19.31
N LEU A 600 8.26 22.32 -18.56
CA LEU A 600 9.31 23.26 -18.92
C LEU A 600 10.45 23.04 -17.92
N THR A 601 11.62 22.68 -18.43
CA THR A 601 12.87 22.75 -17.68
C THR A 601 13.07 24.19 -17.19
N PRO A 602 13.52 24.43 -15.95
CA PRO A 602 14.10 25.72 -15.65
C PRO A 602 15.38 25.86 -16.49
N ASP A 603 15.48 26.94 -17.26
CA ASP A 603 16.76 27.37 -17.84
C ASP A 603 17.82 27.61 -16.74
#